data_AF-A0A662GHZ9-F1
#
_entry.id   AF-A0A662GHZ9-F1
#
_cell.length_a   1.000
_cell.length_b   1.000
_cell.length_c   1.000
_cell.angle_alpha   90.00
_cell.angle_beta   90.00
_cell.angle_gamma   90.00
#
_symmetry.space_group_name_H-M   'P 1'
#
loop_
_entity.id
_entity.type
_entity.pdbx_description
1 polymer ?
#
loop_
_entity_poly.entity_id
_entity_poly.type
_entity_poly.pdbx_seq_one_letter_code
_entity_poly.pdbx_strand_id
1 'polypeptide(L)'
;TYLDRQIKIIRPKIIVTLGRHSTRYIFSKIGRNIDSISKVRGRTFKIKLFNKINIILIPTYHPAAALYNPVIKNILLKDFNKIKSIYRDSEQSTLDKFLGRKNE
;
A
#
# COMPACT_ATOMS: atom_id res chain seq x y z
N THR A 1 -4.93 -2.21 -19.48
CA THR A 1 -3.69 -1.39 -19.39
C THR A 1 -2.50 -2.28 -19.09
N TYR A 2 -1.28 -1.80 -19.30
CA TYR A 2 -0.06 -2.55 -18.95
C TYR A 2 0.03 -2.83 -17.44
N LEU A 3 -0.29 -1.84 -16.60
CA LEU A 3 -0.29 -1.99 -15.13
C LEU A 3 -1.23 -3.11 -14.65
N ASP A 4 -2.43 -3.22 -15.22
CA ASP A 4 -3.37 -4.30 -14.84
C ASP A 4 -2.80 -5.68 -15.18
N ARG A 5 -2.10 -5.82 -16.30
CA ARG A 5 -1.44 -7.08 -16.69
C ARG A 5 -0.29 -7.39 -15.73
N GLN A 6 0.55 -6.40 -15.41
CA GLN A 6 1.65 -6.55 -14.46
C GLN A 6 1.16 -7.00 -13.07
N ILE A 7 0.12 -6.36 -12.54
CA ILE A 7 -0.47 -6.73 -11.23
C ILE A 7 -1.02 -8.16 -11.27
N LYS A 8 -1.68 -8.57 -12.37
CA LYS A 8 -2.21 -9.93 -12.52
C LYS A 8 -1.13 -11.01 -12.58
N ILE A 9 0.02 -10.69 -13.18
CA ILE A 9 1.17 -11.62 -13.30
C ILE A 9 1.93 -11.69 -11.97
N ILE A 10 2.30 -10.54 -11.40
CA ILE A 10 3.13 -10.45 -10.20
C ILE A 10 2.37 -10.90 -8.94
N ARG A 11 1.05 -10.65 -8.89
CA ARG A 11 0.17 -10.94 -7.73
C ARG A 11 0.77 -10.45 -6.40
N PRO A 12 1.08 -9.15 -6.29
CA PRO A 12 1.79 -8.63 -5.12
C PRO A 12 0.93 -8.72 -3.84
N LYS A 13 1.56 -9.00 -2.70
CA LYS A 13 0.92 -8.94 -1.38
C LYS A 13 0.69 -7.48 -0.94
N ILE A 14 1.61 -6.59 -1.29
CA ILE A 14 1.62 -5.18 -0.91
C ILE A 14 1.81 -4.32 -2.16
N ILE A 15 1.00 -3.27 -2.31
CA ILE A 15 1.20 -2.22 -3.31
C ILE A 15 1.35 -0.89 -2.60
N VAL A 16 2.44 -0.18 -2.88
CA VAL A 16 2.64 1.20 -2.44
C VAL A 16 2.34 2.14 -3.60
N THR A 17 1.40 3.07 -3.42
CA THR A 17 1.07 4.07 -4.46
C THR A 17 1.69 5.41 -4.13
N LEU A 18 2.42 5.98 -5.08
CA LEU A 18 3.11 7.24 -4.96
C LEU A 18 2.28 8.35 -5.61
N GLY A 19 1.64 9.17 -4.79
CA GLY A 19 0.86 10.33 -5.22
C GLY A 19 -0.56 10.04 -5.67
N ARG A 20 -1.30 11.12 -5.95
CA ARG A 20 -2.75 11.09 -6.19
C ARG A 20 -3.15 10.23 -7.40
N HIS A 21 -2.40 10.29 -8.49
CA HIS A 21 -2.77 9.61 -9.75
C HIS A 21 -2.75 8.09 -9.60
N SER A 22 -1.66 7.54 -9.06
CA SER A 22 -1.52 6.10 -8.87
C SER A 22 -2.51 5.58 -7.82
N THR A 23 -2.71 6.31 -6.72
CA THR A 23 -3.69 5.94 -5.71
C THR A 23 -5.12 5.97 -6.28
N ARG A 24 -5.52 7.04 -6.98
CA ARG A 24 -6.85 7.14 -7.60
C ARG A 24 -7.07 6.01 -8.61
N TYR A 25 -6.07 5.66 -9.40
CA TYR A 25 -6.15 4.55 -10.34
C TYR A 25 -6.47 3.23 -9.63
N ILE A 26 -5.71 2.86 -8.60
CA ILE A 26 -5.94 1.61 -7.87
C ILE A 26 -7.31 1.61 -7.16
N PHE A 27 -7.70 2.73 -6.53
CA PHE A 27 -9.01 2.84 -5.89
C PHE A 27 -10.17 2.76 -6.90
N SER A 28 -10.01 3.30 -8.12
CA SER A 28 -11.05 3.19 -9.15
C SER A 28 -11.32 1.73 -9.56
N LYS A 29 -10.31 0.85 -9.48
CA LYS A 29 -10.46 -0.59 -9.75
C LYS A 29 -11.31 -1.33 -8.72
N ILE A 30 -11.59 -0.72 -7.58
CA ILE A 30 -12.47 -1.25 -6.53
C ILE A 30 -13.74 -0.39 -6.36
N GLY A 31 -14.08 0.44 -7.36
CA GLY A 31 -15.27 1.29 -7.32
C GLY A 31 -15.20 2.40 -6.28
N ARG A 32 -14.01 2.78 -5.80
CA ARG A 32 -13.82 3.88 -4.86
C ARG A 32 -13.13 5.05 -5.55
N ASN A 33 -13.47 6.26 -5.14
CA ASN A 33 -12.79 7.46 -5.59
C ASN A 33 -12.11 8.15 -4.41
N ILE A 34 -11.08 8.94 -4.70
CA ILE A 34 -10.34 9.69 -3.67
C ILE A 34 -10.31 11.15 -4.07
N ASP A 35 -10.80 12.00 -3.17
CA ASP A 35 -10.78 13.45 -3.38
C ASP A 35 -9.37 14.02 -3.20
N SER A 36 -8.68 13.59 -2.14
CA SER A 36 -7.35 14.09 -1.78
C SER A 36 -6.44 12.97 -1.24
N ILE A 37 -5.18 13.00 -1.69
CA ILE A 37 -4.14 12.08 -1.21
C ILE A 37 -3.87 12.24 0.28
N SER A 38 -4.01 13.46 0.82
CA SER A 38 -3.74 13.78 2.22
C SER A 38 -4.68 13.05 3.19
N LYS A 39 -5.91 12.70 2.75
CA LYS A 39 -6.88 11.95 3.56
C LYS A 39 -6.57 10.46 3.66
N VAL A 40 -5.93 9.90 2.63
CA VAL A 40 -5.73 8.45 2.50
C VAL A 40 -4.28 8.00 2.74
N ARG A 41 -3.31 8.92 2.64
CA ARG A 41 -1.90 8.59 2.84
C ARG A 41 -1.59 8.10 4.25
N GLY A 42 -0.58 7.25 4.38
CA GLY A 42 -0.15 6.68 5.66
C GLY A 42 -1.14 5.70 6.30
N ARG A 43 -2.26 5.41 5.64
CA ARG A 43 -3.24 4.38 6.02
C ARG A 43 -3.02 3.13 5.19
N THR A 44 -3.35 1.99 5.78
CA THR A 44 -3.32 0.68 5.12
C THR A 44 -4.73 0.29 4.70
N PHE A 45 -4.88 -0.21 3.48
CA PHE A 45 -6.17 -0.67 2.98
C PHE A 45 -6.03 -2.12 2.52
N LYS A 46 -6.82 -3.01 3.11
CA LYS A 46 -6.97 -4.37 2.57
C LYS A 46 -8.01 -4.30 1.45
N ILE A 47 -7.56 -4.53 0.22
CA ILE A 47 -8.41 -4.43 -0.96
C ILE A 47 -8.34 -5.73 -1.77
N LYS A 48 -9.38 -5.98 -2.57
CA LYS A 48 -9.41 -7.08 -3.51
C LYS A 48 -9.44 -6.53 -4.93
N LEU A 49 -8.32 -6.62 -5.64
CA LEU A 49 -8.23 -6.23 -7.05
C LEU A 49 -8.69 -7.38 -7.96
N PHE A 50 -9.40 -7.01 -9.02
CA PHE A 50 -9.91 -7.94 -10.04
C PHE A 50 -10.70 -9.13 -9.47
N ASN A 51 -11.36 -8.93 -8.32
CA ASN A 51 -12.13 -9.92 -7.57
C ASN A 51 -11.35 -11.18 -7.15
N LYS A 52 -10.02 -11.20 -7.32
CA LYS A 52 -9.19 -12.41 -7.15
C LYS A 52 -7.88 -12.17 -6.38
N ILE A 53 -7.40 -10.94 -6.30
CA ILE A 53 -6.08 -10.64 -5.72
C ILE A 53 -6.26 -9.78 -4.47
N ASN A 54 -5.98 -10.37 -3.30
CA ASN A 54 -5.97 -9.64 -2.04
C ASN A 54 -4.65 -8.88 -1.90
N ILE A 55 -4.73 -7.57 -1.65
CA ILE A 55 -3.58 -6.68 -1.61
C ILE A 55 -3.70 -5.75 -0.41
N ILE A 56 -2.58 -5.49 0.25
CA ILE A 56 -2.42 -4.40 1.19
C ILE A 56 -1.95 -3.17 0.41
N LEU A 57 -2.84 -2.21 0.24
CA LEU A 57 -2.56 -0.94 -0.43
C LEU A 57 -2.11 0.10 0.58
N ILE A 58 -0.99 0.77 0.31
CA ILE A 58 -0.43 1.84 1.15
C ILE A 58 -0.18 3.08 0.27
N PRO A 59 -1.05 4.09 0.35
CA PRO A 59 -0.84 5.36 -0.34
C PRO A 59 0.18 6.25 0.38
N THR A 60 1.01 6.94 -0.37
CA THR A 60 1.92 7.98 0.13
C THR A 60 2.08 9.12 -0.87
N TYR A 61 2.83 10.16 -0.51
CA TYR A 61 3.12 11.27 -1.40
C TYR A 61 4.06 10.87 -2.54
N HIS A 62 3.97 11.57 -3.66
CA HIS A 62 4.90 11.37 -4.77
C HIS A 62 6.29 11.91 -4.36
N PRO A 63 7.39 11.19 -4.63
CA PRO A 63 8.74 11.63 -4.26
C PRO A 63 9.10 13.03 -4.77
N ALA A 64 8.61 13.42 -5.95
CA ALA A 64 8.83 14.77 -6.48
C ALA A 64 8.33 15.88 -5.54
N ALA A 65 7.25 15.66 -4.78
CA ALA A 65 6.76 16.64 -3.82
C ALA A 65 7.68 16.79 -2.59
N ALA A 66 8.50 15.77 -2.31
CA ALA A 66 9.47 15.79 -1.22
C ALA A 66 10.79 16.49 -1.60
N LEU A 67 11.04 16.77 -2.88
CA LEU A 67 12.26 17.45 -3.34
C LEU A 67 12.32 18.90 -2.86
N TYR A 68 11.19 19.60 -2.90
CA TYR A 68 11.13 21.04 -2.61
C TYR A 68 10.51 21.36 -1.25
N ASN A 69 9.92 20.37 -0.56
CA ASN A 69 9.24 20.58 0.72
C ASN A 69 9.78 19.63 1.80
N PRO A 70 10.56 20.13 2.77
CA PRO A 70 11.16 19.31 3.82
C PRO A 70 10.11 18.69 4.76
N VAL A 71 8.97 19.34 4.93
CA VAL A 71 7.85 18.78 5.71
C VAL A 71 7.30 17.53 5.01
N ILE A 72 7.10 17.60 3.69
CA ILE A 72 6.63 16.44 2.89
C ILE A 72 7.68 15.33 2.91
N LYS A 73 8.97 15.65 2.87
CA LYS A 73 10.06 14.67 3.01
C LYS A 73 9.98 13.91 4.34
N ASN A 74 9.84 14.60 5.46
CA ASN A 74 9.72 13.97 6.78
C ASN A 74 8.47 13.08 6.87
N ILE A 75 7.38 13.54 6.27
CA ILE A 75 6.12 12.80 6.20
C ILE A 75 6.27 11.52 5.34
N LEU A 76 6.95 11.61 4.20
CA LEU A 76 7.25 10.48 3.32
C LEU A 76 8.11 9.43 4.06
N LEU A 77 9.17 9.87 4.75
CA LEU A 77 10.02 8.98 5.55
C LEU A 77 9.23 8.23 6.63
N LYS A 78 8.30 8.92 7.33
CA LYS A 78 7.40 8.27 8.30
C LYS A 78 6.53 7.20 7.66
N ASP A 79 5.99 7.44 6.46
CA ASP A 79 5.22 6.43 5.73
C ASP A 79 6.08 5.23 5.36
N PHE A 80 7.30 5.44 4.88
CA PHE A 80 8.22 4.35 4.53
C PHE A 80 8.63 3.51 5.74
N ASN A 81 8.85 4.14 6.90
CA ASN A 81 9.07 3.41 8.15
C ASN A 81 7.87 2.53 8.53
N LYS A 82 6.65 3.05 8.34
CA LYS A 82 5.43 2.26 8.55
C LYS A 82 5.32 1.09 7.56
N ILE A 83 5.64 1.32 6.28
CA ILE A 83 5.68 0.26 5.25
C ILE A 83 6.66 -0.84 5.66
N LYS A 84 7.86 -0.48 6.15
CA LYS A 84 8.86 -1.42 6.64
C LYS A 84 8.34 -2.26 7.82
N SER A 85 7.62 -1.64 8.76
CA SER A 85 6.97 -2.38 9.87
C SER A 85 5.96 -3.38 9.34
N ILE A 86 5.04 -2.95 8.47
CA ILE A 86 4.00 -3.82 7.90
C ILE A 86 4.62 -4.97 7.10
N TYR A 87 5.70 -4.70 6.35
CA TYR A 87 6.43 -5.73 5.63
C TYR A 87 7.02 -6.77 6.59
N ARG A 88 7.68 -6.34 7.67
CA ARG A 88 8.24 -7.23 8.70
C ARG A 88 7.18 -8.04 9.42
N ASP A 89 6.06 -7.42 9.80
CA ASP A 89 4.94 -8.12 10.45
C ASP A 89 4.32 -9.18 9.51
N SER A 90 4.36 -8.92 8.20
CA SER A 90 3.92 -9.89 7.19
C SER A 90 4.87 -11.09 7.02
N GLU A 91 6.13 -10.98 7.45
CA GLU A 91 7.13 -12.07 7.45
C GLU A 91 7.24 -12.78 8.80
N GLN A 92 7.06 -12.07 9.92
CA GLN A 92 7.09 -12.64 11.27
C GLN A 92 5.90 -13.56 11.58
N SER A 93 4.95 -13.71 10.67
CA SER A 93 3.93 -14.75 10.80
C SER A 93 4.49 -16.18 10.67
N THR A 94 5.78 -16.35 10.36
CA THR A 94 6.34 -17.67 10.04
C THR A 94 6.43 -18.58 11.25
N LEU A 95 6.90 -18.13 12.43
CA LEU A 95 6.98 -19.04 13.57
C LEU A 95 5.60 -19.35 14.18
N ASP A 96 4.76 -18.34 14.42
CA ASP A 96 3.44 -18.57 15.04
C ASP A 96 2.44 -19.26 14.10
N LYS A 97 2.49 -19.02 12.77
CA LYS A 97 1.68 -19.80 11.82
C LYS A 97 2.24 -21.20 11.57
N PHE A 98 3.55 -21.40 11.64
CA PHE A 98 4.16 -22.73 11.51
C PHE A 98 3.92 -23.58 12.76
N LEU A 99 3.99 -22.97 13.95
CA LEU A 99 3.77 -23.61 15.25
C LEU A 99 2.29 -23.77 15.63
N GLY A 100 1.35 -23.34 14.77
CA GLY A 100 -0.07 -23.66 14.92
C GLY A 100 -0.73 -23.19 16.22
N ARG A 101 -0.16 -22.22 16.95
CA ARG A 101 -0.77 -21.70 18.17
C ARG A 101 -1.92 -20.77 17.82
N LYS A 102 -3.13 -21.35 17.76
CA LYS A 102 -4.37 -20.62 18.04
C LYS A 102 -4.27 -20.14 19.48
N ASN A 103 -4.10 -18.84 19.68
CA ASN A 103 -4.38 -18.24 20.98
C ASN A 103 -5.86 -17.85 20.97
N GLU A 104 -6.60 -18.51 21.85
CA GLU A 104 -7.93 -18.12 22.34
C GLU A 104 -7.91 -16.74 23.00
#